data_AF-A0A2V6YZN3-F1
#
_entry.id   AF-A0A2V6YZN3-F1
#
_cell.length_a   1.000
_cell.length_b   1.000
_cell.length_c   1.000
_cell.angle_alpha   90.00
_cell.angle_beta   90.00
_cell.angle_gamma   90.00
#
_symmetry.space_group_name_H-M   'P 1'
#
loop_
_entity.id
_entity.type
_entity.pdbx_description
1 polymer ?
#
loop_
_entity_poly.entity_id
_entity_poly.type
_entity_poly.pdbx_seq_one_letter_code
_entity_poly.pdbx_strand_id
1 'polypeptide(L)'
;DEINRYAVFVVTGVEIGGPLEPGREVPAKVKGTLTVKRRPIDVVADARITYLRLSGPEAEAPRRSGFGPEVLRVRTRLQTRFTDHGMQVPQFYFLRVSNEIQLEVDLILTR
;
A
#
# COMPACT_ATOMS: atom_id res chain seq x y z
N ASP A 1 4.27 -15.44 21.18
CA ASP A 1 3.55 -15.78 19.94
C ASP A 1 3.96 -14.84 18.81
N GLU A 2 4.98 -15.23 18.04
CA GLU A 2 5.63 -14.40 17.02
C GLU A 2 4.75 -14.15 15.78
N ILE A 3 3.73 -14.98 15.59
CA ILE A 3 2.86 -15.00 14.40
C ILE A 3 1.89 -13.80 14.33
N ASN A 4 1.63 -13.10 15.45
CA ASN A 4 0.84 -11.87 15.44
C ASN A 4 1.70 -10.61 15.32
N ARG A 5 3.00 -10.75 15.09
CA ARG A 5 3.92 -9.61 15.05
C ARG A 5 3.72 -8.72 13.84
N TYR A 6 3.22 -9.26 12.74
CA TYR A 6 3.13 -8.55 11.46
C TYR A 6 1.70 -8.58 10.90
N ALA A 7 1.26 -7.43 10.39
CA ALA A 7 0.18 -7.38 9.40
C ALA A 7 0.80 -7.61 8.02
N VAL A 8 0.21 -8.49 7.23
CA VAL A 8 0.73 -8.86 5.92
C VAL A 8 -0.32 -8.57 4.86
N PHE A 9 0.07 -7.84 3.82
CA PHE A 9 -0.77 -7.62 2.64
C PHE A 9 -0.13 -8.33 1.45
N VAL A 10 -0.82 -9.33 0.91
CA VAL A 10 -0.37 -10.07 -0.28
C VAL A 10 -1.13 -9.56 -1.49
N VAL A 11 -0.42 -8.93 -2.43
CA VAL A 11 -1.02 -8.45 -3.69
C VAL A 11 -1.42 -9.66 -4.54
N THR A 12 -2.67 -9.69 -4.99
CA THR A 12 -3.21 -10.74 -5.87
C THR A 12 -3.54 -10.22 -7.28
N GLY A 13 -3.65 -8.90 -7.44
CA GLY A 13 -3.85 -8.29 -8.76
C GLY A 13 -3.76 -6.78 -8.72
N VAL A 14 -3.49 -6.17 -9.87
CA VAL A 14 -3.44 -4.71 -10.04
C VAL A 14 -4.18 -4.34 -11.32
N GLU A 15 -5.11 -3.41 -11.21
CA GLU A 15 -5.83 -2.82 -12.34
C GLU A 15 -5.39 -1.36 -12.49
N ILE A 16 -4.76 -1.01 -13.61
CA ILE A 16 -4.29 0.35 -13.86
C ILE A 16 -5.29 1.03 -14.80
N GLY A 17 -5.72 2.24 -14.46
CA GLY A 17 -6.74 2.99 -15.21
C GLY A 17 -6.26 3.61 -16.52
N GLY A 18 -5.01 3.37 -16.95
CA GLY A 18 -4.45 3.93 -18.17
C GLY A 18 -2.94 3.65 -18.33
N PRO A 19 -2.34 4.12 -19.44
CA PRO A 19 -0.90 4.00 -19.64
C PRO A 19 -0.11 4.83 -18.62
N LEU A 20 1.03 4.30 -18.16
CA LEU A 20 1.95 5.00 -17.27
C LEU A 20 2.83 5.95 -18.08
N GLU A 21 2.62 7.24 -17.93
CA GLU A 21 3.42 8.29 -18.54
C GLU A 21 4.33 8.95 -17.49
N PRO A 22 5.60 9.27 -17.81
CA PRO A 22 6.50 9.93 -16.87
C PRO A 22 5.91 11.23 -16.32
N GLY A 23 5.95 11.39 -14.99
CA GLY A 23 5.45 12.56 -14.28
C GLY A 23 3.92 12.61 -14.12
N ARG A 24 3.17 11.68 -14.74
CA ARG A 24 1.71 11.64 -14.64
C ARG A 24 1.27 10.68 -13.55
N GLU A 25 0.27 11.11 -12.78
CA GLU A 25 -0.43 10.23 -11.85
C GLU A 25 -1.56 9.48 -12.56
N VAL A 26 -1.59 8.16 -12.37
CA VAL A 26 -2.60 7.27 -12.93
C VAL A 26 -3.35 6.57 -11.79
N PRO A 27 -4.70 6.58 -11.81
CA PRO A 27 -5.49 5.83 -10.83
C PRO A 27 -5.33 4.32 -11.07
N ALA A 28 -5.28 3.56 -9.97
CA ALA A 28 -5.20 2.11 -10.00
C ALA A 28 -6.02 1.50 -8.87
N LYS A 29 -6.36 0.22 -9.00
CA LYS A 29 -6.91 -0.61 -7.93
C LYS A 29 -5.95 -1.75 -7.63
N VAL A 30 -5.60 -1.91 -6.36
CA VAL A 30 -4.76 -3.01 -5.90
C VAL A 30 -5.64 -4.02 -5.18
N LYS A 31 -5.74 -5.22 -5.73
CA LYS A 31 -6.41 -6.36 -5.10
C LYS A 31 -5.39 -7.13 -4.28
N GLY A 32 -5.79 -7.56 -3.08
CA GLY A 32 -4.92 -8.37 -2.25
C GLY A 32 -5.64 -8.97 -1.06
N THR A 33 -4.92 -9.84 -0.36
CA THR A 33 -5.36 -10.45 0.88
C THR A 33 -4.63 -9.77 2.04
N LEU A 34 -5.38 -9.07 2.89
CA LEU A 34 -4.87 -8.48 4.13
C LEU A 34 -5.05 -9.49 5.27
N THR A 35 -3.94 -9.89 5.88
CA THR A 35 -3.93 -10.75 7.07
C THR A 35 -3.50 -9.93 8.28
N VAL A 36 -4.43 -9.78 9.22
CA VAL A 36 -4.17 -9.23 10.56
C VAL A 36 -4.60 -10.29 11.57
N LYS A 37 -3.76 -10.59 12.56
CA LYS A 37 -4.07 -11.57 13.63
C LYS A 37 -4.57 -12.93 13.08
N ARG A 38 -3.91 -13.44 12.02
CA ARG A 38 -4.25 -14.70 11.33
C ARG A 38 -5.66 -14.74 10.70
N ARG A 39 -6.31 -13.60 10.53
CA ARG A 39 -7.60 -13.47 9.84
C ARG A 39 -7.35 -12.83 8.47
N PRO A 40 -7.21 -13.64 7.41
CA PRO A 40 -7.12 -13.12 6.06
C PRO A 40 -8.47 -12.60 5.60
N ILE A 41 -8.48 -11.45 4.94
CA ILE A 41 -9.63 -10.89 4.24
C ILE A 41 -9.18 -10.40 2.87
N ASP A 42 -10.02 -10.61 1.86
CA ASP A 42 -9.78 -10.06 0.53
C ASP A 42 -10.26 -8.62 0.45
N VAL A 43 -9.41 -7.75 -0.07
CA VAL A 43 -9.65 -6.31 -0.11
C VAL A 43 -9.20 -5.72 -1.45
N VAL A 44 -9.84 -4.62 -1.81
CA VAL A 44 -9.45 -3.80 -2.95
C VAL A 44 -9.13 -2.41 -2.42
N ALA A 45 -7.90 -1.96 -2.64
CA ALA A 45 -7.43 -0.64 -2.22
C ALA A 45 -7.36 0.31 -3.42
N ASP A 46 -7.81 1.54 -3.21
CA ASP A 46 -7.62 2.61 -4.19
C ASP A 46 -6.17 3.08 -4.15
N ALA A 47 -5.55 3.13 -5.32
CA ALA A 47 -4.16 3.50 -5.47
C ALA A 47 -3.95 4.56 -6.55
N ARG A 48 -2.82 5.26 -6.42
CA ARG A 48 -2.28 6.22 -7.37
C ARG A 48 -0.85 5.82 -7.68
N ILE A 49 -0.58 5.61 -8.96
CA ILE A 49 0.75 5.24 -9.46
C ILE A 49 1.33 6.45 -10.19
N THR A 50 2.56 6.81 -9.85
CA THR A 50 3.33 7.83 -10.58
C THR A 50 4.61 7.18 -11.06
N TYR A 51 4.79 7.17 -12.38
CA TYR A 51 6.05 6.79 -12.98
C TYR A 51 6.95 8.01 -13.10
N LEU A 52 8.17 7.92 -12.56
CA LEU A 52 9.18 8.96 -12.63
C LEU A 52 10.38 8.40 -13.38
N ARG A 53 10.82 9.14 -14.39
CA ARG A 53 12.06 8.86 -15.12
C ARG A 53 13.07 9.92 -14.74
N LEU A 54 13.99 9.57 -13.85
CA LEU A 54 15.05 10.46 -13.40
C LEU A 54 16.00 10.74 -14.57
N SER A 55 16.44 11.99 -14.70
CA SER A 55 17.39 12.42 -15.73
C SER A 55 18.42 13.40 -15.16
N GLY A 56 19.57 13.51 -15.84
CA GLY A 56 20.62 14.43 -15.43
C GLY A 56 21.18 14.12 -14.02
N PRO A 57 21.49 15.16 -13.22
CA PRO A 57 22.09 15.01 -11.88
C PRO A 57 21.26 14.15 -10.92
N GLU A 58 19.92 14.19 -11.04
CA GLU A 58 19.00 13.42 -10.19
C GLU A 58 19.11 11.91 -10.39
N ALA A 59 19.62 11.47 -11.54
CA ALA A 59 19.86 10.06 -11.84
C ALA A 59 21.25 9.56 -11.39
N GLU A 60 22.19 10.45 -11.07
CA GLU A 60 23.56 10.03 -10.73
C GLU A 60 23.65 9.31 -9.39
N ALA A 61 22.96 9.81 -8.36
CA ALA A 61 23.00 9.20 -7.04
C ALA A 61 22.39 7.79 -7.01
N PRO A 62 21.18 7.53 -7.58
CA PRO A 62 20.64 6.17 -7.71
C PRO A 62 21.55 5.25 -8.54
N ARG A 63 22.11 5.73 -9.66
CA ARG A 63 23.02 4.93 -10.49
C ARG A 63 24.26 4.47 -9.74
N ARG A 64 24.83 5.33 -8.89
CA ARG A 64 26.01 4.99 -8.07
C ARG A 64 25.70 3.94 -7.01
N SER A 65 24.45 3.83 -6.56
CA SER A 65 23.99 2.80 -5.61
C SER A 65 23.40 1.56 -6.28
N GLY A 66 23.49 1.46 -7.63
CA GLY A 66 23.02 0.30 -8.39
C GLY A 66 21.54 0.34 -8.76
N PHE A 67 20.84 1.45 -8.48
CA PHE A 67 19.45 1.64 -8.87
C PHE A 67 19.32 2.31 -10.25
N GLY A 68 18.35 1.84 -11.03
CA GLY A 68 17.97 2.40 -12.31
C GLY A 68 17.33 3.79 -12.19
N PRO A 69 17.29 4.56 -13.30
CA PRO A 69 16.64 5.87 -13.33
C PRO A 69 15.11 5.80 -13.33
N GLU A 70 14.54 4.59 -13.37
CA GLU A 70 13.10 4.34 -13.40
C GLU A 70 12.59 4.14 -11.98
N VAL A 71 11.67 5.00 -11.56
CA VAL A 71 11.09 5.00 -10.23
C VAL A 71 9.58 4.94 -10.35
N LEU A 72 8.94 4.04 -9.60
CA LEU A 72 7.50 3.97 -9.47
C LEU A 72 7.12 4.35 -8.04
N ARG A 73 6.36 5.43 -7.90
CA ARG A 73 5.71 5.75 -6.62
C ARG A 73 4.30 5.19 -6.62
N VAL A 74 3.96 4.41 -5.61
CA VAL A 74 2.64 3.83 -5.42
C VAL A 74 2.09 4.32 -4.10
N ARG A 75 1.03 5.12 -4.16
CA ARG A 75 0.27 5.57 -2.99
C ARG A 75 -1.03 4.83 -2.94
N THR A 76 -1.33 4.16 -1.83
CA THR A 76 -2.56 3.39 -1.69
C THR A 76 -3.21 3.68 -0.34
N ARG A 77 -4.55 3.67 -0.35
CA ARG A 77 -5.36 3.81 0.85
C ARG A 77 -6.35 2.65 0.93
N LEU A 78 -6.40 2.04 2.11
CA LEU A 78 -7.29 0.94 2.43
C LEU A 78 -7.99 1.24 3.75
N GLN A 79 -9.25 0.84 3.85
CA GLN A 79 -9.97 0.83 5.11
C GLN A 79 -10.38 -0.60 5.46
N THR A 80 -10.27 -0.95 6.73
CA THR A 80 -10.71 -2.22 7.31
C THR A 80 -11.24 -1.95 8.72
N ARG A 81 -11.86 -2.93 9.37
CA ARG A 81 -12.33 -2.81 10.76
C ARG A 81 -11.60 -3.77 11.69
N PHE A 82 -11.49 -3.41 12.97
CA PHE A 82 -11.01 -4.36 13.98
C PHE A 82 -11.83 -5.66 13.96
N THR A 83 -13.15 -5.53 13.82
CA THR A 83 -14.10 -6.65 13.78
C THR A 83 -13.88 -7.59 12.60
N ASP A 84 -13.43 -7.08 11.44
CA ASP A 84 -13.15 -7.90 10.25
C ASP A 84 -11.98 -8.87 10.51
N HIS A 85 -11.13 -8.52 11.47
CA HIS A 85 -9.98 -9.31 11.91
C HIS A 85 -10.22 -10.02 13.25
N GLY A 86 -11.48 -10.15 13.70
CA GLY A 86 -11.81 -10.82 14.96
C GLY A 86 -11.30 -10.09 16.20
N MET A 87 -11.09 -8.78 16.10
CA MET A 87 -10.76 -7.90 17.23
C MET A 87 -12.03 -7.14 17.62
N GLN A 88 -12.53 -7.37 18.82
CA GLN A 88 -13.68 -6.62 19.33
C GLN A 88 -13.19 -5.33 19.98
N VAL A 89 -13.86 -4.22 19.68
CA VAL A 89 -13.71 -2.98 20.46
C VAL A 89 -14.64 -3.10 21.68
N PRO A 90 -14.13 -3.10 22.92
CA PRO A 90 -14.99 -3.23 24.10
C PRO A 90 -15.99 -2.07 24.18
N GLN A 91 -17.23 -2.37 24.55
CA GLN A 91 -18.33 -1.39 24.54
C GLN A 91 -18.05 -0.15 25.39
N PHE A 92 -17.32 -0.26 26.49
CA PHE A 92 -16.95 0.88 27.34
C PHE A 92 -15.82 1.76 26.76
N TYR A 93 -15.19 1.34 25.66
CA TYR A 93 -14.16 2.11 24.95
C TYR A 93 -14.61 2.68 23.61
N PHE A 94 -15.90 2.59 23.25
CA PHE A 94 -16.38 3.04 21.93
C PHE A 94 -16.15 4.54 21.66
N LEU A 95 -16.17 5.38 22.71
CA LEU A 95 -15.83 6.81 22.61
C LEU A 95 -14.32 7.08 22.54
N ARG A 96 -13.49 6.06 22.82
CA ARG A 96 -12.02 6.19 22.88
C ARG A 96 -11.32 5.63 21.66
N VAL A 97 -11.88 4.59 21.03
CA VAL A 97 -11.26 3.88 19.91
C VAL A 97 -12.31 3.61 18.83
N SER A 98 -12.05 4.09 17.61
CA SER A 98 -12.87 3.78 16.44
C SER A 98 -12.72 2.30 16.07
N ASN A 99 -13.80 1.67 15.59
CA ASN A 99 -13.72 0.35 14.99
C ASN A 99 -13.05 0.38 13.60
N GLU A 100 -12.93 1.56 12.98
CA GLU A 100 -12.36 1.75 11.66
C GLU A 100 -10.84 1.93 11.73
N ILE A 101 -10.15 1.22 10.85
CA ILE A 101 -8.71 1.28 10.66
C ILE A 101 -8.46 1.80 9.25
N GLN A 102 -7.73 2.89 9.14
CA GLN A 102 -7.25 3.40 7.86
C GLN A 102 -5.77 3.08 7.72
N LEU A 103 -5.44 2.44 6.60
CA LEU A 103 -4.08 2.08 6.23
C LEU A 103 -3.71 2.91 5.00
N GLU A 104 -2.64 3.69 5.14
CA GLU A 104 -2.03 4.44 4.04
C GLU A 104 -0.61 3.93 3.83
N VAL A 105 -0.27 3.70 2.57
CA VAL A 105 1.02 3.17 2.18
C VAL A 105 1.54 4.01 1.02
N ASP A 106 2.76 4.51 1.16
CA ASP A 106 3.50 5.24 0.13
C ASP A 106 4.81 4.48 -0.14
N LEU A 107 4.87 3.81 -1.28
CA LEU A 107 6.00 2.98 -1.68
C LEU A 107 6.73 3.64 -2.84
N ILE A 108 8.06 3.61 -2.77
CA ILE A 108 8.93 3.95 -3.88
C ILE A 108 9.62 2.66 -4.31
N LEU A 109 9.34 2.25 -5.53
CA LEU A 109 9.92 1.08 -6.17
C LEU A 109 10.96 1.55 -7.16
N THR A 110 12.17 1.03 -7.03
CA THR A 110 13.29 1.27 -7.96
C THR A 110 13.71 -0.07 -8.56
N ARG A 111 14.16 -0.04 -9.81
CA ARG A 111 14.78 -1.20 -10.45
C ARG A 111 16.27 -1.26 -10.13
#